data_AF-A0A8H5YPU3-F1
#
_entry.id   AF-A0A8H5YPU3-F1
#
_cell.length_a   1.000
_cell.length_b   1.000
_cell.length_c   1.000
_cell.angle_alpha   90.00
_cell.angle_beta   90.00
_cell.angle_gamma   90.00
#
_symmetry.space_group_name_H-M   'P 1'
#
loop_
_entity.id
_entity.type
_entity.pdbx_description
1 polymer ?
#
loop_
_entity_poly.entity_id
_entity_poly.type
_entity_poly.pdbx_seq_one_letter_code
_entity_poly.pdbx_strand_id
1 'polypeptide(L)'
;MTQDSAADEFIGATLRDRLEYALLPNGIRQQEQFLSAGCLESICAAVAVFTELSGYFDEEEAKHVTSYICDPRKPAKKIFAILALINRIELIETFRYATFIDEDLPLAKNIEESGLRSRWPEDQRTVLLTRSLRDIKAIRDFNLKQWCVNIPFFERGVDQIYGDLVFDSDTIMPWESAGHSIVSGGYGFVQKVKIHKDHHSFVCPRPNLVELLSAFEISGKDQFTLLFPWAEGGSMDDLMNQSSKDLFNSLQLSPRDFVQWITSQCRGLVEALGEIHQANIVTGSAEEEASKSQVKNFGIHLDIKPTNILYFSQETANHPLGILKIADFGLTRCSQEYRSPEHDIGYVISRKVDIWALGCVFSELLTWMLLEHKARDEFRQARKQDALFSGDWNYVQNGENDIEDNFFQRHIEMKGTKIFHRLLRDHPKIGHVKQTRVARKEKARLNQANSSTGSKQFKQIPRLKPSVSQ
;
A
#
# COMPACT_ATOMS: atom_id res chain seq x y z
N MET A 1 -10.34 -5.78 31.63
CA MET A 1 -11.11 -6.77 32.42
C MET A 1 -10.63 -8.14 31.99
N THR A 2 -10.34 -8.98 32.98
CA THR A 2 -9.52 -10.20 32.92
C THR A 2 -10.15 -11.32 32.08
N GLN A 3 -9.34 -11.97 31.23
CA GLN A 3 -9.71 -13.11 30.38
C GLN A 3 -10.19 -14.35 31.18
N ASP A 4 -9.94 -14.41 32.49
CA ASP A 4 -10.29 -15.54 33.34
C ASP A 4 -11.77 -15.60 33.76
N SER A 5 -12.60 -14.58 33.50
CA SER A 5 -14.03 -14.62 33.84
C SER A 5 -14.94 -15.18 32.73
N ALA A 6 -14.41 -15.47 31.54
CA ALA A 6 -15.19 -15.99 30.42
C ALA A 6 -15.33 -17.52 30.42
N ALA A 7 -14.50 -18.24 31.19
CA ALA A 7 -14.46 -19.69 31.17
C ALA A 7 -15.67 -20.35 31.88
N ASP A 8 -16.24 -19.68 32.89
CA ASP A 8 -17.42 -20.18 33.63
C ASP A 8 -18.75 -19.96 32.89
N GLU A 9 -18.78 -19.15 31.83
CA GLU A 9 -20.00 -18.82 31.07
C GLU A 9 -20.39 -19.90 30.03
N PHE A 10 -19.54 -20.92 29.84
CA PHE A 10 -19.71 -21.96 28.80
C PHE A 10 -20.09 -23.36 29.32
N ILE A 11 -20.35 -23.52 30.63
CA ILE A 11 -20.80 -24.80 31.17
C ILE A 11 -22.21 -25.09 30.65
N GLY A 12 -22.33 -25.99 29.66
CA GLY A 12 -23.59 -26.38 29.03
C GLY A 12 -23.98 -25.60 27.77
N ALA A 13 -23.12 -24.70 27.28
CA ALA A 13 -23.35 -23.95 26.04
C ALA A 13 -23.26 -24.88 24.81
N THR A 14 -24.23 -24.77 23.90
CA THR A 14 -24.23 -25.55 22.64
C THR A 14 -23.11 -25.07 21.69
N LEU A 15 -22.79 -25.86 20.65
CA LEU A 15 -21.90 -25.39 19.59
C LEU A 15 -22.41 -24.08 18.97
N ARG A 16 -23.73 -23.97 18.79
CA ARG A 16 -24.37 -22.77 18.26
C ARG A 16 -24.13 -21.56 19.15
N ASP A 17 -24.32 -21.68 20.47
CA ASP A 17 -24.11 -20.56 21.40
C ASP A 17 -22.66 -20.07 21.36
N ARG A 18 -21.70 -21.00 21.26
CA ARG A 18 -20.28 -20.66 21.09
C ARG A 18 -20.00 -19.92 19.79
N LEU A 19 -20.61 -20.35 18.68
CA LEU A 19 -20.47 -19.68 17.39
C LEU A 19 -21.13 -18.29 17.40
N GLU A 20 -22.33 -18.15 17.98
CA GLU A 20 -23.04 -16.87 18.08
C GLU A 20 -22.28 -15.87 18.97
N TYR A 21 -21.73 -16.33 20.10
CA TYR A 21 -20.90 -15.51 20.98
C TYR A 21 -19.59 -15.05 20.32
N ALA A 22 -19.02 -15.89 19.45
CA ALA A 22 -17.77 -15.60 18.74
C ALA A 22 -17.93 -14.66 17.53
N LEU A 23 -19.16 -14.28 17.16
CA LEU A 23 -19.41 -13.33 16.08
C LEU A 23 -18.93 -11.93 16.45
N LEU A 24 -18.04 -11.38 15.64
CA LEU A 24 -17.48 -10.04 15.80
C LEU A 24 -18.27 -9.04 14.95
N PRO A 25 -18.60 -7.83 15.46
CA PRO A 25 -19.19 -6.78 14.64
C PRO A 25 -18.18 -6.30 13.58
N ASN A 26 -18.67 -5.97 12.39
CA ASN A 26 -17.83 -5.39 11.34
C ASN A 26 -17.49 -3.92 11.68
N GLY A 27 -16.22 -3.57 11.52
CA GLY A 27 -15.66 -2.26 11.88
C GLY A 27 -16.20 -1.07 11.07
N ILE A 28 -16.82 -1.31 9.92
CA ILE A 28 -17.49 -0.27 9.09
C ILE A 28 -19.00 -0.36 9.25
N ARG A 29 -19.57 -1.56 9.10
CA ARG A 29 -21.02 -1.81 9.12
C ARG A 29 -21.39 -2.59 10.38
N GLN A 30 -21.61 -1.90 11.49
CA GLN A 30 -21.80 -2.54 12.80
C GLN A 30 -23.00 -3.50 12.88
N GLN A 31 -23.97 -3.39 11.97
CA GLN A 31 -25.08 -4.32 11.82
C GLN A 31 -24.68 -5.67 11.20
N GLU A 32 -23.55 -5.72 10.49
CA GLU A 32 -22.96 -6.94 9.96
C GLU A 32 -22.03 -7.53 11.02
N GLN A 33 -22.03 -8.86 11.11
CA GLN A 33 -21.12 -9.59 11.98
C GLN A 33 -20.41 -10.68 11.19
N PHE A 34 -19.22 -11.07 11.63
CA PHE A 34 -18.45 -12.12 11.01
C PHE A 34 -17.76 -13.01 12.05
N LEU A 35 -17.53 -14.27 11.68
CA LEU A 35 -16.78 -15.24 12.46
C LEU A 35 -15.34 -15.27 11.96
N SER A 36 -14.37 -15.08 12.86
CA SER A 36 -12.96 -15.14 12.47
C SER A 36 -12.53 -16.56 12.11
N ALA A 37 -11.57 -16.70 11.19
CA ALA A 37 -11.03 -18.00 10.80
C ALA A 37 -10.43 -18.76 12.01
N GLY A 38 -9.73 -18.07 12.92
CA GLY A 38 -9.17 -18.69 14.12
C GLY A 38 -10.25 -19.18 15.11
N CYS A 39 -11.33 -18.41 15.30
CA CYS A 39 -12.46 -18.84 16.11
C CYS A 39 -13.19 -20.03 15.47
N LEU A 40 -13.43 -20.01 14.16
CA LEU A 40 -14.01 -21.12 13.42
C LEU A 40 -13.18 -22.40 13.61
N GLU A 41 -11.86 -22.31 13.43
CA GLU A 41 -10.94 -23.43 13.60
C GLU A 41 -10.96 -23.99 15.03
N SER A 42 -10.98 -23.11 16.04
CA SER A 42 -11.01 -23.52 17.44
C SER A 42 -12.35 -24.13 17.87
N ILE A 43 -13.47 -23.54 17.44
CA ILE A 43 -14.82 -23.97 17.84
C ILE A 43 -15.22 -25.24 17.08
N CYS A 44 -14.87 -25.33 15.79
CA CYS A 44 -15.11 -26.50 14.94
C CYS A 44 -13.90 -27.45 14.90
N ALA A 45 -13.19 -27.59 16.03
CA ALA A 45 -12.16 -28.61 16.18
C ALA A 45 -12.76 -30.03 16.14
N ALA A 46 -12.01 -31.02 15.65
CA ALA A 46 -12.51 -32.38 15.38
C ALA A 46 -13.26 -33.03 16.56
N VAL A 47 -12.77 -32.85 17.79
CA VAL A 47 -13.43 -33.37 19.00
C VAL A 47 -14.78 -32.69 19.25
N ALA A 48 -14.85 -31.38 19.10
CA ALA A 48 -16.09 -30.62 19.27
C ALA A 48 -17.11 -30.97 18.17
N VAL A 49 -16.66 -31.12 16.93
CA VAL A 49 -17.47 -31.56 15.79
C VAL A 49 -18.07 -32.94 16.07
N PHE A 50 -17.23 -33.91 16.44
CA PHE A 50 -17.68 -35.27 16.74
C PHE A 50 -18.70 -35.32 17.90
N THR A 51 -18.44 -34.53 18.95
CA THR A 51 -19.32 -34.45 20.12
C THR A 51 -20.69 -33.92 19.75
N GLU A 52 -20.75 -32.86 18.94
CA GLU A 52 -22.00 -32.29 18.46
C GLU A 52 -22.75 -33.27 17.54
N LEU A 53 -22.05 -33.92 16.61
CA LEU A 53 -22.64 -34.88 15.67
C LEU A 53 -23.20 -36.13 16.34
N SER A 54 -22.64 -36.53 17.49
CA SER A 54 -23.14 -37.67 18.27
C SER A 54 -24.57 -37.47 18.78
N GLY A 55 -25.09 -36.23 18.78
CA GLY A 55 -26.49 -35.93 19.07
C GLY A 55 -27.45 -36.13 17.88
N TYR A 56 -26.92 -36.30 16.66
CA TYR A 56 -27.69 -36.34 15.42
C TYR A 56 -27.52 -37.66 14.64
N PHE A 57 -26.38 -38.34 14.80
CA PHE A 57 -25.98 -39.52 14.04
C PHE A 57 -25.51 -40.63 14.97
N ASP A 58 -25.47 -41.87 14.47
CA ASP A 58 -24.81 -42.95 15.22
C ASP A 58 -23.28 -42.76 15.27
N GLU A 59 -22.59 -43.57 16.10
CA GLU A 59 -21.16 -43.38 16.34
C GLU A 59 -20.31 -43.54 15.06
N GLU A 60 -20.66 -44.47 14.17
CA GLU A 60 -19.91 -44.73 12.94
C GLU A 60 -20.20 -43.66 11.89
N GLU A 61 -21.45 -43.24 11.76
CA GLU A 61 -21.85 -42.11 10.91
C GLU A 61 -21.17 -40.81 11.37
N ALA A 62 -21.18 -40.52 12.68
CA ALA A 62 -20.56 -39.33 13.26
C ALA A 62 -19.04 -39.30 12.99
N LYS A 63 -18.34 -40.45 13.04
CA LYS A 63 -16.92 -40.56 12.67
C LYS A 63 -16.69 -40.19 11.20
N HIS A 64 -17.49 -40.75 10.29
CA HIS A 64 -17.36 -40.49 8.86
C HIS A 64 -17.64 -39.02 8.51
N VAL A 65 -18.68 -38.43 9.10
CA VAL A 65 -19.04 -37.03 8.88
C VAL A 65 -17.98 -36.09 9.47
N THR A 66 -17.45 -36.40 10.66
CA THR A 66 -16.33 -35.64 11.26
C THR A 66 -15.10 -35.65 10.36
N SER A 67 -14.75 -36.81 9.78
CA SER A 67 -13.62 -36.91 8.85
C SER A 67 -13.79 -36.05 7.60
N TYR A 68 -15.02 -35.91 7.10
CA TYR A 68 -15.33 -35.04 5.96
C TYR A 68 -15.25 -33.56 6.35
N ILE A 69 -15.83 -33.16 7.49
CA ILE A 69 -15.81 -31.76 7.95
C ILE A 69 -14.37 -31.30 8.22
N CYS A 70 -13.59 -32.14 8.89
CA CYS A 70 -12.22 -31.84 9.31
C CYS A 70 -11.15 -32.37 8.35
N ASP A 71 -11.50 -32.62 7.08
CA ASP A 71 -10.51 -33.02 6.08
C ASP A 71 -9.39 -31.96 5.99
N PRO A 72 -8.11 -32.35 6.06
CA PRO A 72 -6.99 -31.40 6.14
C PRO A 72 -6.73 -30.65 4.84
N ARG A 73 -7.31 -31.09 3.71
CA ARG A 73 -7.13 -30.48 2.38
C ARG A 73 -8.41 -29.86 1.86
N LYS A 74 -9.56 -30.46 2.14
CA LYS A 74 -10.87 -30.07 1.61
C LYS A 74 -11.91 -30.00 2.73
N PRO A 75 -11.72 -29.13 3.73
CA PRO A 75 -12.62 -29.05 4.87
C PRO A 75 -14.02 -28.56 4.45
N ALA A 76 -15.01 -28.91 5.27
CA ALA A 76 -16.38 -28.42 5.19
C ALA A 76 -16.80 -27.73 6.51
N LYS A 77 -15.84 -27.07 7.19
CA LYS A 77 -16.05 -26.44 8.50
C LYS A 77 -16.93 -25.20 8.41
N LYS A 78 -16.77 -24.36 7.39
CA LYS A 78 -17.66 -23.22 7.15
C LYS A 78 -19.09 -23.70 6.91
N ILE A 79 -19.26 -24.72 6.06
CA ILE A 79 -20.59 -25.33 5.81
C ILE A 79 -21.18 -25.84 7.12
N PHE A 80 -20.42 -26.62 7.90
CA PHE A 80 -20.86 -27.13 9.20
C PHE A 80 -21.24 -26.02 10.19
N ALA A 81 -20.44 -24.95 10.30
CA ALA A 81 -20.72 -23.82 11.17
C ALA A 81 -21.99 -23.07 10.74
N ILE A 82 -22.22 -22.88 9.44
CA ILE A 82 -23.47 -22.29 8.92
C ILE A 82 -24.67 -23.16 9.34
N LEU A 83 -24.57 -24.49 9.17
CA LEU A 83 -25.62 -25.43 9.56
C LEU A 83 -25.89 -25.43 11.08
N ALA A 84 -24.85 -25.32 11.89
CA ALA A 84 -24.97 -25.16 13.34
C ALA A 84 -25.68 -23.84 13.71
N LEU A 85 -25.29 -22.73 13.09
CA LEU A 85 -25.89 -21.40 13.31
C LEU A 85 -27.37 -21.32 12.93
N ILE A 86 -27.82 -22.11 11.95
CA ILE A 86 -29.23 -22.19 11.56
C ILE A 86 -29.98 -23.35 12.26
N ASN A 87 -29.30 -24.08 13.15
CA ASN A 87 -29.83 -25.24 13.89
C ASN A 87 -30.36 -26.37 12.99
N ARG A 88 -29.58 -26.72 11.96
CA ARG A 88 -29.89 -27.77 10.97
C ARG A 88 -28.66 -28.67 10.68
N ILE A 89 -27.94 -29.08 11.72
CA ILE A 89 -26.72 -29.90 11.60
C ILE A 89 -26.98 -31.21 10.85
N GLU A 90 -28.18 -31.80 10.97
CA GLU A 90 -28.55 -33.03 10.28
C GLU A 90 -28.45 -32.94 8.75
N LEU A 91 -28.45 -31.72 8.19
CA LEU A 91 -28.31 -31.53 6.75
C LEU A 91 -26.88 -31.75 6.25
N ILE A 92 -25.87 -31.83 7.11
CA ILE A 92 -24.46 -31.94 6.69
C ILE A 92 -24.20 -33.16 5.78
N GLU A 93 -24.93 -34.25 6.00
CA GLU A 93 -24.86 -35.42 5.12
C GLU A 93 -25.27 -35.11 3.68
N THR A 94 -26.28 -34.26 3.48
CA THR A 94 -26.72 -33.87 2.14
C THR A 94 -25.63 -33.11 1.38
N PHE A 95 -24.85 -32.27 2.08
CA PHE A 95 -23.68 -31.59 1.52
C PHE A 95 -22.53 -32.58 1.26
N ARG A 96 -22.31 -33.55 2.15
CA ARG A 96 -21.32 -34.62 2.00
C ARG A 96 -21.60 -35.47 0.76
N TYR A 97 -22.84 -35.95 0.58
CA TYR A 97 -23.24 -36.73 -0.58
C TYR A 97 -23.17 -35.93 -1.88
N ALA A 98 -23.50 -34.63 -1.82
CA ALA A 98 -23.33 -33.71 -2.93
C ALA A 98 -21.87 -33.25 -3.13
N THR A 99 -20.93 -33.69 -2.29
CA THR A 99 -19.48 -33.39 -2.35
C THR A 99 -19.13 -31.90 -2.26
N PHE A 100 -19.95 -31.09 -1.59
CA PHE A 100 -19.64 -29.69 -1.37
C PHE A 100 -18.55 -29.52 -0.31
N ILE A 101 -17.71 -28.50 -0.44
CA ILE A 101 -16.67 -28.15 0.55
C ILE A 101 -16.64 -26.63 0.76
N ASP A 102 -15.84 -26.16 1.71
CA ASP A 102 -15.78 -24.74 2.07
C ASP A 102 -15.36 -23.83 0.90
N GLU A 103 -14.55 -24.33 -0.03
CA GLU A 103 -14.13 -23.60 -1.25
C GLU A 103 -15.28 -23.40 -2.26
N ASP A 104 -16.35 -24.19 -2.15
CA ASP A 104 -17.53 -24.06 -3.03
C ASP A 104 -18.49 -22.95 -2.57
N LEU A 105 -18.29 -22.40 -1.36
CA LEU A 105 -19.04 -21.26 -0.87
C LEU A 105 -18.61 -19.98 -1.60
N PRO A 106 -19.53 -19.02 -1.82
CA PRO A 106 -20.96 -19.05 -1.51
C PRO A 106 -21.78 -19.94 -2.45
N LEU A 107 -22.88 -20.50 -1.94
CA LEU A 107 -23.89 -21.21 -2.75
C LEU A 107 -25.07 -20.30 -3.10
N ALA A 108 -25.67 -20.54 -4.27
CA ALA A 108 -26.89 -19.87 -4.71
C ALA A 108 -28.13 -20.73 -4.42
N LYS A 109 -29.28 -20.08 -4.37
CA LYS A 109 -30.56 -20.79 -4.45
C LYS A 109 -30.71 -21.41 -5.85
N ASN A 110 -31.27 -22.60 -5.91
CA ASN A 110 -31.67 -23.17 -7.20
C ASN A 110 -32.92 -22.45 -7.75
N ILE A 111 -33.21 -22.66 -9.04
CA ILE A 111 -34.29 -21.98 -9.76
C ILE A 111 -35.66 -22.22 -9.11
N GLU A 112 -35.85 -23.42 -8.56
CA GLU A 112 -37.09 -23.86 -7.93
C GLU A 112 -37.20 -23.45 -6.45
N GLU A 113 -36.20 -22.73 -5.92
CA GLU A 113 -36.04 -22.39 -4.49
C GLU A 113 -36.18 -23.60 -3.54
N SER A 114 -35.89 -24.78 -4.08
CA SER A 114 -36.07 -26.10 -3.48
C SER A 114 -34.75 -26.68 -2.94
N GLY A 115 -33.63 -26.00 -3.18
CA GLY A 115 -32.29 -26.39 -2.76
C GLY A 115 -31.23 -25.31 -2.95
N LEU A 116 -29.99 -25.67 -2.61
CA LEU A 116 -28.80 -24.86 -2.83
C LEU A 116 -28.00 -25.45 -3.99
N ARG A 117 -27.38 -24.61 -4.81
CA ARG A 117 -26.55 -25.04 -5.94
C ARG A 117 -25.25 -24.27 -6.01
N SER A 118 -24.30 -24.84 -6.72
CA SER A 118 -23.07 -24.13 -7.10
C SER A 118 -23.40 -22.87 -7.90
N ARG A 119 -22.57 -21.83 -7.72
CA ARG A 119 -22.68 -20.57 -8.47
C ARG A 119 -21.91 -20.59 -9.78
N TRP A 120 -20.98 -21.55 -9.92
CA TRP A 120 -20.20 -21.74 -11.13
C TRP A 120 -21.09 -22.34 -12.22
N PRO A 121 -21.24 -21.69 -13.39
CA PRO A 121 -22.14 -22.17 -14.45
C PRO A 121 -21.85 -23.60 -14.91
N GLU A 122 -20.59 -24.02 -14.86
CA GLU A 122 -20.16 -25.36 -15.27
C GLU A 122 -20.42 -26.44 -14.21
N ASP A 123 -20.66 -26.04 -12.97
CA ASP A 123 -20.91 -26.95 -11.85
C ASP A 123 -22.41 -27.11 -11.59
N GLN A 124 -22.91 -28.32 -11.87
CA GLN A 124 -24.33 -28.66 -11.75
C GLN A 124 -24.66 -29.30 -10.38
N ARG A 125 -23.72 -29.35 -9.44
CA ARG A 125 -23.98 -29.89 -8.10
C ARG A 125 -25.09 -29.10 -7.39
N THR A 126 -25.98 -29.83 -6.74
CA THR A 126 -27.11 -29.28 -5.99
C THR A 126 -27.34 -30.07 -4.71
N VAL A 127 -27.71 -29.36 -3.64
CA VAL A 127 -28.24 -29.92 -2.41
C VAL A 127 -29.75 -29.68 -2.41
N LEU A 128 -30.50 -30.73 -2.69
CA LEU A 128 -31.96 -30.69 -2.58
C LEU A 128 -32.33 -30.84 -1.11
N LEU A 129 -33.00 -29.82 -0.57
CA LEU A 129 -33.45 -29.81 0.83
C LEU A 129 -34.96 -30.11 0.93
N THR A 130 -35.61 -30.53 -0.15
CA THR A 130 -37.07 -30.64 -0.22
C THR A 130 -37.67 -31.75 0.65
N ARG A 131 -38.65 -31.35 1.50
CA ARG A 131 -39.90 -32.07 1.84
C ARG A 131 -40.80 -31.32 2.85
N SER A 132 -40.38 -30.18 3.43
CA SER A 132 -41.19 -29.41 4.40
C SER A 132 -40.98 -27.89 4.38
N LEU A 133 -41.90 -27.11 4.98
CA LEU A 133 -41.74 -25.66 5.20
C LEU A 133 -40.48 -25.32 6.01
N ARG A 134 -40.04 -26.23 6.90
CA ARG A 134 -38.83 -26.09 7.72
C ARG A 134 -37.57 -26.03 6.86
N ASP A 135 -37.57 -26.71 5.72
CA ASP A 135 -36.41 -26.78 4.83
C ASP A 135 -36.29 -25.57 3.91
N ILE A 136 -37.42 -25.00 3.47
CA ILE A 136 -37.44 -23.73 2.73
C ILE A 136 -36.87 -22.60 3.61
N LYS A 137 -37.21 -22.58 4.90
CA LYS A 137 -36.61 -21.63 5.85
C LYS A 137 -35.11 -21.86 5.99
N ALA A 138 -34.66 -23.11 6.06
CA ALA A 138 -33.23 -23.44 6.14
C ALA A 138 -32.43 -22.98 4.92
N ILE A 139 -32.96 -23.12 3.69
CA ILE A 139 -32.32 -22.59 2.48
C ILE A 139 -32.10 -21.09 2.58
N ARG A 140 -33.14 -20.34 3.00
CA ARG A 140 -33.06 -18.89 3.17
C ARG A 140 -32.06 -18.51 4.25
N ASP A 141 -32.13 -19.16 5.40
CA ASP A 141 -31.26 -18.89 6.55
C ASP A 141 -29.80 -19.22 6.20
N PHE A 142 -29.53 -20.33 5.50
CA PHE A 142 -28.19 -20.68 5.00
C PHE A 142 -27.67 -19.60 4.04
N ASN A 143 -28.49 -19.20 3.07
CA ASN A 143 -28.09 -18.22 2.07
C ASN A 143 -27.70 -16.86 2.68
N LEU A 144 -28.34 -16.46 3.78
CA LEU A 144 -27.99 -15.25 4.53
C LEU A 144 -26.79 -15.47 5.45
N LYS A 145 -26.76 -16.60 6.16
CA LYS A 145 -25.77 -16.86 7.22
C LYS A 145 -24.39 -17.22 6.65
N GLN A 146 -24.30 -17.72 5.41
CA GLN A 146 -23.01 -18.02 4.80
C GLN A 146 -22.06 -16.80 4.74
N TRP A 147 -22.59 -15.58 4.63
CA TRP A 147 -21.77 -14.37 4.52
C TRP A 147 -21.06 -14.00 5.82
N CYS A 148 -21.58 -14.39 6.99
CA CYS A 148 -20.89 -14.17 8.26
C CYS A 148 -19.83 -15.24 8.57
N VAL A 149 -19.71 -16.29 7.75
CA VAL A 149 -18.76 -17.39 7.95
C VAL A 149 -17.75 -17.48 6.80
N ASN A 150 -18.20 -17.22 5.57
CA ASN A 150 -17.35 -17.21 4.37
C ASN A 150 -16.64 -15.87 4.20
N ILE A 151 -15.69 -15.60 5.08
CA ILE A 151 -14.95 -14.34 5.13
C ILE A 151 -13.67 -14.44 4.28
N PRO A 152 -13.35 -13.43 3.47
CA PRO A 152 -12.12 -13.39 2.68
C PRO A 152 -10.87 -13.54 3.53
N PHE A 153 -9.83 -14.14 2.94
CA PHE A 153 -8.49 -14.19 3.49
C PHE A 153 -7.53 -13.49 2.51
N PHE A 154 -6.74 -12.54 3.00
CA PHE A 154 -5.78 -11.81 2.18
C PHE A 154 -4.39 -12.43 2.29
N GLU A 155 -4.03 -13.23 1.28
CA GLU A 155 -2.69 -13.81 1.17
C GLU A 155 -1.73 -12.87 0.44
N ARG A 156 -0.44 -12.95 0.77
CA ARG A 156 0.61 -12.27 0.02
C ARG A 156 0.89 -13.01 -1.30
N GLY A 157 0.30 -12.56 -2.39
CA GLY A 157 0.60 -13.08 -3.72
C GLY A 157 1.87 -12.46 -4.31
N VAL A 158 2.93 -13.26 -4.50
CA VAL A 158 4.06 -12.87 -5.38
C VAL A 158 3.69 -13.05 -6.86
N ASP A 159 2.65 -13.87 -7.13
CA ASP A 159 2.18 -14.26 -8.47
C ASP A 159 0.68 -14.02 -8.68
N GLN A 160 0.00 -13.24 -7.82
CA GLN A 160 -1.43 -12.95 -8.02
C GLN A 160 -1.58 -12.03 -9.22
N ILE A 161 -2.09 -12.59 -10.33
CA ILE A 161 -2.58 -11.83 -11.46
C ILE A 161 -3.81 -11.05 -10.96
N TYR A 162 -3.75 -9.73 -11.07
CA TYR A 162 -4.73 -8.77 -10.51
C TYR A 162 -6.19 -8.92 -11.02
N GLY A 163 -6.48 -9.89 -11.89
CA GLY A 163 -7.80 -10.09 -12.50
C GLY A 163 -8.79 -10.98 -11.71
N ASP A 164 -8.33 -11.71 -10.69
CA ASP A 164 -9.12 -12.82 -10.12
C ASP A 164 -9.83 -12.50 -8.79
N LEU A 165 -9.72 -11.28 -8.26
CA LEU A 165 -10.27 -10.90 -6.94
C LEU A 165 -11.52 -10.02 -7.07
N VAL A 166 -12.60 -10.59 -7.61
CA VAL A 166 -13.93 -9.98 -7.59
C VAL A 166 -14.76 -10.62 -6.49
N PHE A 167 -15.10 -9.86 -5.46
CA PHE A 167 -15.96 -10.29 -4.36
C PHE A 167 -17.43 -9.96 -4.64
N ASP A 168 -18.34 -10.79 -4.14
CA ASP A 168 -19.77 -10.51 -4.19
C ASP A 168 -20.14 -9.27 -3.37
N SER A 169 -21.25 -8.62 -3.75
CA SER A 169 -21.79 -7.44 -3.06
C SER A 169 -22.13 -7.68 -1.59
N ASP A 170 -22.47 -8.93 -1.24
CA ASP A 170 -22.84 -9.38 0.11
C ASP A 170 -21.64 -9.86 0.94
N THR A 171 -20.44 -9.90 0.35
CA THR A 171 -19.22 -10.32 1.05
C THR A 171 -18.96 -9.40 2.24
N ILE A 172 -18.92 -9.98 3.44
CA ILE A 172 -18.52 -9.27 4.65
C ILE A 172 -17.00 -9.30 4.72
N MET A 173 -16.39 -8.11 4.72
CA MET A 173 -14.94 -7.98 4.82
C MET A 173 -14.48 -8.12 6.29
N PRO A 174 -13.27 -8.65 6.55
CA PRO A 174 -12.76 -8.89 7.90
C PRO A 174 -12.25 -7.61 8.60
N TRP A 175 -13.04 -6.55 8.62
CA TRP A 175 -12.68 -5.29 9.26
C TRP A 175 -12.96 -5.37 10.76
N GLU A 176 -11.91 -5.34 11.57
CA GLU A 176 -11.99 -5.26 13.03
C GLU A 176 -12.37 -3.84 13.48
N SER A 177 -11.84 -2.82 12.80
CA SER A 177 -12.21 -1.43 13.03
C SER A 177 -11.95 -0.59 11.79
N ALA A 178 -12.59 0.58 11.72
CA ALA A 178 -12.33 1.56 10.67
C ALA A 178 -12.29 2.98 11.23
N GLY A 179 -11.43 3.80 10.65
CA GLY A 179 -11.38 5.24 10.86
C GLY A 179 -12.33 5.98 9.91
N HIS A 180 -12.30 7.31 10.01
CA HIS A 180 -13.04 8.18 9.11
C HIS A 180 -12.50 8.10 7.68
N SER A 181 -13.41 8.16 6.70
CA SER A 181 -13.05 8.29 5.30
C SER A 181 -12.47 9.68 5.04
N ILE A 182 -11.31 9.71 4.40
CA ILE A 182 -10.63 10.91 3.94
C ILE A 182 -10.89 11.00 2.44
N VAL A 183 -11.62 12.02 2.00
CA VAL A 183 -11.80 12.28 0.57
C VAL A 183 -10.47 12.78 0.02
N SER A 184 -9.89 12.05 -0.94
CA SER A 184 -8.61 12.40 -1.55
C SER A 184 -8.80 12.67 -3.04
N GLY A 185 -8.86 13.96 -3.41
CA GLY A 185 -8.91 14.39 -4.81
C GLY A 185 -10.09 13.87 -5.62
N GLY A 186 -9.90 13.74 -6.94
CA GLY A 186 -10.95 13.33 -7.89
C GLY A 186 -11.05 11.83 -8.17
N TYR A 187 -10.26 10.99 -7.47
CA TYR A 187 -10.09 9.57 -7.80
C TYR A 187 -10.67 8.60 -6.75
N GLY A 188 -11.21 9.10 -5.63
CA GLY A 188 -11.88 8.26 -4.62
C GLY A 188 -11.76 8.78 -3.18
N PHE A 189 -11.86 7.85 -2.23
CA PHE A 189 -11.62 8.11 -0.81
C PHE A 189 -10.61 7.10 -0.25
N VAL A 190 -9.91 7.51 0.79
CA VAL A 190 -8.98 6.67 1.55
C VAL A 190 -9.55 6.46 2.94
N GLN A 191 -9.53 5.24 3.45
CA GLN A 191 -10.04 4.94 4.79
C GLN A 191 -9.05 4.04 5.54
N LYS A 192 -8.70 4.41 6.78
CA LYS A 192 -7.92 3.54 7.67
C LYS A 192 -8.82 2.38 8.09
N VAL A 193 -8.39 1.15 7.84
CA VAL A 193 -9.06 -0.06 8.35
C VAL A 193 -8.06 -0.91 9.12
N LYS A 194 -8.54 -1.61 10.14
CA LYS A 194 -7.80 -2.69 10.81
C LYS A 194 -8.40 -4.01 10.36
N ILE A 195 -7.56 -4.86 9.77
CA ILE A 195 -7.96 -6.18 9.28
C ILE A 195 -7.79 -7.17 10.43
N HIS A 196 -8.77 -8.06 10.62
CA HIS A 196 -8.67 -9.09 11.63
C HIS A 196 -7.46 -10.00 11.36
N LYS A 197 -6.62 -10.22 12.38
CA LYS A 197 -5.34 -10.93 12.27
C LYS A 197 -5.43 -12.34 11.66
N ASP A 198 -6.55 -13.02 11.87
CA ASP A 198 -6.79 -14.38 11.36
C ASP A 198 -7.19 -14.40 9.85
N HIS A 199 -7.29 -13.23 9.21
CA HIS A 199 -7.74 -13.09 7.81
C HIS A 199 -6.68 -12.49 6.88
N HIS A 200 -5.42 -12.48 7.28
CA HIS A 200 -4.32 -12.12 6.40
C HIS A 200 -3.02 -12.82 6.79
N SER A 201 -2.14 -13.03 5.82
CA SER A 201 -0.77 -13.52 6.04
C SER A 201 0.29 -12.46 5.76
N PHE A 202 -0.10 -11.18 5.76
CA PHE A 202 0.82 -10.07 5.53
C PHE A 202 2.00 -10.10 6.49
N VAL A 203 3.20 -10.11 5.92
CA VAL A 203 4.49 -9.98 6.63
C VAL A 203 4.96 -8.52 6.57
N CYS A 204 5.93 -8.19 7.42
CA CYS A 204 6.48 -6.84 7.51
C CYS A 204 6.82 -6.29 6.11
N PRO A 205 6.28 -5.11 5.72
CA PRO A 205 6.44 -4.60 4.37
C PRO A 205 7.91 -4.32 4.06
N ARG A 206 8.25 -4.29 2.76
CA ARG A 206 9.62 -3.94 2.33
C ARG A 206 10.12 -2.64 2.97
N PRO A 207 11.43 -2.52 3.22
CA PRO A 207 12.00 -1.28 3.73
C PRO A 207 11.83 -0.18 2.68
N ASN A 208 11.42 1.01 3.12
CA ASN A 208 11.42 2.25 2.33
C ASN A 208 10.55 2.28 1.05
N LEU A 209 9.74 1.26 0.78
CA LEU A 209 8.76 1.24 -0.32
C LEU A 209 7.40 0.74 0.19
N VAL A 210 6.33 1.47 -0.10
CA VAL A 210 4.96 1.04 0.22
C VAL A 210 4.52 -0.02 -0.78
N GLU A 211 4.21 -1.21 -0.26
CA GLU A 211 3.76 -2.36 -1.05
C GLU A 211 2.23 -2.39 -1.13
N LEU A 212 1.68 -2.69 -2.30
CA LEU A 212 0.27 -3.01 -2.46
C LEU A 212 0.02 -4.40 -1.85
N LEU A 213 -0.78 -4.46 -0.78
CA LEU A 213 -1.06 -5.71 -0.06
C LEU A 213 -2.08 -6.57 -0.79
N SER A 214 -3.10 -5.94 -1.38
CA SER A 214 -4.15 -6.60 -2.15
C SER A 214 -4.90 -5.57 -2.98
N ALA A 215 -5.48 -6.02 -4.09
CA ALA A 215 -6.42 -5.25 -4.89
C ALA A 215 -7.60 -6.13 -5.25
N PHE A 216 -8.81 -5.58 -5.15
CA PHE A 216 -10.03 -6.31 -5.43
C PHE A 216 -11.16 -5.38 -5.86
N GLU A 217 -12.16 -5.96 -6.50
CA GLU A 217 -13.42 -5.31 -6.85
C GLU A 217 -14.56 -5.91 -6.01
N ILE A 218 -15.56 -5.11 -5.68
CA ILE A 218 -16.84 -5.61 -5.18
C ILE A 218 -17.85 -5.53 -6.32
N SER A 219 -18.36 -6.68 -6.74
CA SER A 219 -19.31 -6.83 -7.84
C SER A 219 -20.50 -5.88 -7.69
N GLY A 220 -20.83 -5.21 -8.81
CA GLY A 220 -21.96 -4.28 -8.90
C GLY A 220 -21.71 -2.89 -8.30
N LYS A 221 -20.49 -2.57 -7.84
CA LYS A 221 -20.15 -1.24 -7.31
C LYS A 221 -19.26 -0.37 -8.20
N ASP A 222 -18.71 -0.91 -9.30
CA ASP A 222 -17.79 -0.21 -10.22
C ASP A 222 -16.70 0.57 -9.46
N GLN A 223 -16.14 -0.08 -8.44
CA GLN A 223 -15.16 0.50 -7.51
C GLN A 223 -14.03 -0.48 -7.27
N PHE A 224 -12.81 -0.05 -7.63
CA PHE A 224 -11.58 -0.77 -7.32
C PHE A 224 -11.08 -0.37 -5.94
N THR A 225 -10.79 -1.36 -5.10
CA THR A 225 -10.20 -1.15 -3.77
C THR A 225 -8.75 -1.61 -3.79
N LEU A 226 -7.85 -0.74 -3.32
CA LEU A 226 -6.44 -1.04 -3.13
C LEU A 226 -6.11 -0.99 -1.64
N LEU A 227 -5.52 -2.07 -1.12
CA LEU A 227 -5.10 -2.18 0.28
C LEU A 227 -3.61 -1.88 0.40
N PHE A 228 -3.27 -0.89 1.22
CA PHE A 228 -1.88 -0.53 1.54
C PHE A 228 -1.66 -0.55 3.06
N PRO A 229 -0.42 -0.76 3.53
CA PRO A 229 -0.05 -0.53 4.92
C PRO A 229 -0.34 0.93 5.32
N TRP A 230 -0.95 1.13 6.49
CA TRP A 230 -1.24 2.47 6.98
C TRP A 230 -0.02 3.12 7.65
N ALA A 231 0.33 4.36 7.30
CA ALA A 231 1.39 5.11 7.96
C ALA A 231 0.84 5.94 9.13
N GLU A 232 1.19 5.60 10.38
CA GLU A 232 0.65 6.33 11.55
C GLU A 232 1.23 7.74 11.71
N GLY A 233 2.43 7.97 11.17
CA GLY A 233 3.11 9.27 11.20
C GLY A 233 2.68 10.23 10.09
N GLY A 234 1.74 9.83 9.22
CA GLY A 234 1.32 10.62 8.06
C GLY A 234 2.37 10.64 6.96
N SER A 235 2.46 11.76 6.24
CA SER A 235 3.48 11.99 5.22
C SER A 235 4.79 12.51 5.83
N MET A 236 5.87 12.49 5.04
CA MET A 236 7.14 13.11 5.39
C MET A 236 6.98 14.63 5.52
N ASP A 237 6.00 15.22 4.82
CA ASP A 237 5.64 16.63 5.03
C ASP A 237 5.12 16.87 6.45
N ASP A 238 4.20 16.03 6.93
CA ASP A 238 3.64 16.09 8.28
C ASP A 238 4.73 15.91 9.36
N LEU A 239 5.67 15.00 9.13
CA LEU A 239 6.85 14.82 9.97
C LEU A 239 7.70 16.10 10.02
N MET A 240 8.04 16.65 8.86
CA MET A 240 8.92 17.82 8.76
C MET A 240 8.25 19.15 9.15
N ASN A 241 6.93 19.15 9.38
CA ASN A 241 6.21 20.27 9.99
C ASN A 241 6.38 20.32 11.51
N GLN A 242 6.93 19.26 12.11
CA GLN A 242 7.24 19.19 13.54
C GLN A 242 8.68 19.63 13.82
N SER A 243 9.00 19.87 15.09
CA SER A 243 10.36 20.19 15.55
C SER A 243 11.26 18.96 15.48
N SER A 244 12.37 19.05 14.73
CA SER A 244 13.34 17.97 14.63
C SER A 244 14.02 17.70 15.97
N LYS A 245 14.24 18.77 16.76
CA LYS A 245 14.78 18.68 18.13
C LYS A 245 13.86 17.94 19.07
N ASP A 246 12.58 18.26 19.06
CA ASP A 246 11.64 17.64 19.99
C ASP A 246 11.47 16.16 19.68
N LEU A 247 11.51 15.80 18.39
CA LEU A 247 11.45 14.41 17.94
C LEU A 247 12.58 13.56 18.54
N PHE A 248 13.85 13.96 18.39
CA PHE A 248 14.95 13.15 18.92
C PHE A 248 15.11 13.27 20.46
N ASN A 249 14.78 14.43 21.04
CA ASN A 249 14.82 14.64 22.49
C ASN A 249 13.78 13.77 23.21
N SER A 250 12.58 13.64 22.64
CA SER A 250 11.50 12.82 23.22
C SER A 250 11.89 11.34 23.33
N LEU A 251 12.76 10.87 22.45
CA LEU A 251 13.27 9.49 22.41
C LEU A 251 14.65 9.35 23.07
N GLN A 252 15.17 10.41 23.70
CA GLN A 252 16.48 10.42 24.37
C GLN A 252 17.65 9.98 23.47
N LEU A 253 17.57 10.27 22.17
CA LEU A 253 18.57 9.88 21.19
C LEU A 253 19.74 10.88 21.14
N SER A 254 20.95 10.40 20.84
CA SER A 254 22.07 11.30 20.61
C SER A 254 21.96 11.98 19.23
N PRO A 255 22.55 13.17 19.03
CA PRO A 255 22.62 13.80 17.71
C PRO A 255 23.24 12.88 16.65
N ARG A 256 24.16 12.00 17.04
CA ARG A 256 24.76 11.00 16.16
C ARG A 256 23.73 9.98 15.68
N ASP A 257 22.90 9.47 16.58
CA ASP A 257 21.87 8.48 16.24
C ASP A 257 20.82 9.10 15.31
N PHE A 258 20.48 10.38 15.52
CA PHE A 258 19.58 11.10 14.63
C PHE A 258 20.16 11.28 13.22
N VAL A 259 21.43 11.68 13.11
CA VAL A 259 22.11 11.78 11.81
C VAL A 259 22.24 10.41 11.13
N GLN A 260 22.51 9.34 11.90
CA GLN A 260 22.55 7.98 11.38
C GLN A 260 21.17 7.54 10.88
N TRP A 261 20.09 7.88 11.59
CA TRP A 261 18.73 7.61 11.15
C TRP A 261 18.42 8.34 9.84
N ILE A 262 18.67 9.66 9.75
CA ILE A 262 18.48 10.45 8.52
C ILE A 262 19.25 9.84 7.35
N THR A 263 20.53 9.50 7.56
CA THR A 263 21.37 8.91 6.51
C THR A 263 20.84 7.54 6.07
N SER A 264 20.33 6.74 7.01
CA SER A 264 19.71 5.45 6.71
C SER A 264 18.42 5.60 5.91
N GLN A 265 17.59 6.60 6.24
CA GLN A 265 16.38 6.90 5.47
C GLN A 265 16.72 7.36 4.05
N CYS A 266 17.69 8.27 3.87
CA CYS A 266 18.13 8.70 2.54
C CYS A 266 18.62 7.51 1.70
N ARG A 267 19.42 6.63 2.30
CA ARG A 267 19.90 5.42 1.64
C ARG A 267 18.74 4.51 1.21
N GLY A 268 17.82 4.21 2.13
CA GLY A 268 16.67 3.36 1.84
C GLY A 268 15.76 3.92 0.76
N LEU A 269 15.53 5.24 0.73
CA LEU A 269 14.76 5.91 -0.33
C LEU A 269 15.46 5.81 -1.69
N VAL A 270 16.79 5.93 -1.75
CA VAL A 270 17.56 5.72 -2.99
C VAL A 270 17.49 4.26 -3.45
N GLU A 271 17.61 3.31 -2.54
CA GLU A 271 17.51 1.88 -2.84
C GLU A 271 16.11 1.53 -3.37
N ALA A 272 15.04 2.00 -2.70
CA ALA A 272 13.66 1.84 -3.14
C ALA A 272 13.38 2.45 -4.52
N LEU A 273 13.89 3.66 -4.78
CA LEU A 273 13.77 4.29 -6.10
C LEU A 273 14.54 3.50 -7.18
N GLY A 274 15.70 2.95 -6.81
CA GLY A 274 16.48 2.04 -7.65
C GLY A 274 15.69 0.78 -8.04
N GLU A 275 14.92 0.20 -7.12
CA GLU A 275 14.02 -0.94 -7.41
C GLU A 275 12.94 -0.56 -8.43
N ILE A 276 12.27 0.59 -8.23
CA ILE A 276 11.27 1.11 -9.18
C ILE A 276 11.89 1.28 -10.57
N HIS A 277 13.08 1.88 -10.63
CA HIS A 277 13.82 2.13 -11.87
C HIS A 277 14.27 0.85 -12.58
N GLN A 278 14.44 -0.25 -11.87
CA GLN A 278 14.90 -1.54 -12.41
C GLN A 278 13.76 -2.53 -12.64
N ALA A 279 12.52 -2.18 -12.31
CA ALA A 279 11.36 -3.03 -12.54
C ALA A 279 11.18 -3.30 -14.05
N ASN A 280 11.54 -4.51 -14.47
CA ASN A 280 11.29 -4.99 -15.82
C ASN A 280 9.84 -5.46 -15.89
N ILE A 281 8.96 -4.68 -16.52
CA ILE A 281 7.61 -5.15 -16.82
C ILE A 281 7.72 -6.11 -17.99
N VAL A 282 7.72 -7.42 -17.70
CA VAL A 282 7.46 -8.44 -18.72
C VAL A 282 5.99 -8.30 -19.10
N THR A 283 5.70 -7.54 -20.15
CA THR A 283 4.36 -7.53 -20.74
C THR A 283 4.13 -8.91 -21.33
N GLY A 284 3.40 -9.76 -20.62
CA GLY A 284 2.99 -11.07 -21.10
C GLY A 284 1.97 -10.90 -22.22
N SER A 285 2.43 -10.95 -23.47
CA SER A 285 1.86 -11.76 -24.56
C SER A 285 2.56 -11.41 -25.87
N ALA A 286 2.97 -12.46 -26.57
CA ALA A 286 3.27 -12.41 -27.99
C ALA A 286 2.05 -11.89 -28.77
N GLU A 287 2.33 -11.34 -29.96
CA GLU A 287 1.36 -10.95 -30.99
C GLU A 287 0.51 -9.71 -30.69
N GLU A 288 1.07 -8.52 -30.94
CA GLU A 288 0.35 -7.51 -31.72
C GLU A 288 1.33 -6.56 -32.39
N GLU A 289 1.15 -6.42 -33.70
CA GLU A 289 2.05 -5.78 -34.65
C GLU A 289 2.14 -4.25 -34.48
N ALA A 290 3.36 -3.76 -34.66
CA ALA A 290 3.70 -2.54 -35.41
C ALA A 290 2.65 -1.40 -35.43
N SER A 291 2.50 -0.71 -34.30
CA SER A 291 2.11 0.70 -34.32
C SER A 291 3.10 1.52 -33.47
N LYS A 292 3.52 2.65 -34.04
CA LYS A 292 4.66 3.49 -33.63
C LYS A 292 4.75 3.74 -32.11
N SER A 293 5.66 3.00 -31.46
CA SER A 293 6.45 3.33 -30.27
C SER A 293 5.93 4.48 -29.37
N GLN A 294 4.85 4.24 -28.62
CA GLN A 294 4.75 4.85 -27.30
C GLN A 294 5.66 4.06 -26.36
N VAL A 295 6.86 4.57 -26.10
CA VAL A 295 7.70 4.06 -25.01
C VAL A 295 6.90 4.30 -23.73
N LYS A 296 6.24 3.27 -23.22
CA LYS A 296 5.59 3.36 -21.91
C LYS A 296 6.68 3.66 -20.89
N ASN A 297 6.55 4.77 -20.14
CA ASN A 297 7.48 5.26 -19.12
C ASN A 297 7.48 4.35 -17.87
N PHE A 298 7.66 3.05 -18.06
CA PHE A 298 7.69 2.09 -16.98
C PHE A 298 8.95 2.28 -16.12
N GLY A 299 8.77 2.20 -14.81
CA GLY A 299 9.84 2.41 -13.84
C GLY A 299 10.29 3.86 -13.69
N ILE A 300 9.41 4.84 -13.93
CA ILE A 300 9.61 6.25 -13.54
C ILE A 300 8.43 6.65 -12.65
N HIS A 301 8.71 7.24 -11.49
CA HIS A 301 7.69 7.60 -10.51
C HIS A 301 7.01 8.94 -10.84
N LEU A 302 7.73 9.93 -11.37
CA LEU A 302 7.25 11.25 -11.85
C LEU A 302 6.67 12.21 -10.80
N ASP A 303 6.40 11.76 -9.58
CA ASP A 303 5.78 12.57 -8.52
C ASP A 303 6.44 12.36 -7.16
N ILE A 304 7.77 12.20 -7.14
CA ILE A 304 8.56 12.17 -5.91
C ILE A 304 8.47 13.54 -5.21
N LYS A 305 7.86 13.56 -4.04
CA LYS A 305 7.70 14.74 -3.17
C LYS A 305 7.43 14.32 -1.72
N PRO A 306 7.61 15.21 -0.73
CA PRO A 306 7.42 14.87 0.69
C PRO A 306 6.03 14.33 1.04
N THR A 307 4.97 14.75 0.34
CA THR A 307 3.61 14.22 0.60
C THR A 307 3.43 12.78 0.12
N ASN A 308 4.25 12.33 -0.83
CA ASN A 308 4.21 10.97 -1.40
C ASN A 308 5.30 10.06 -0.77
N ILE A 309 5.98 10.53 0.27
CA ILE A 309 6.85 9.71 1.12
C ILE A 309 6.13 9.60 2.45
N LEU A 310 5.77 8.40 2.89
CA LEU A 310 4.99 8.18 4.10
C LEU A 310 5.89 7.81 5.29
N TYR A 311 5.52 8.30 6.47
CA TYR A 311 6.23 8.09 7.71
C TYR A 311 5.56 7.02 8.58
N PHE A 312 6.18 5.84 8.63
CA PHE A 312 5.74 4.70 9.44
C PHE A 312 6.39 4.79 10.83
N SER A 313 5.85 5.65 11.69
CA SER A 313 6.31 5.85 13.07
C SER A 313 6.15 4.59 13.93
N GLN A 314 5.22 3.71 13.58
CA GLN A 314 4.96 2.48 14.30
C GLN A 314 5.94 1.33 13.98
N GLU A 315 6.72 1.45 12.90
CA GLU A 315 7.69 0.43 12.48
C GLU A 315 9.07 0.69 13.10
N THR A 316 9.24 0.29 14.36
CA THR A 316 10.46 0.62 15.14
C THR A 316 11.50 -0.50 15.28
N ALA A 317 11.25 -1.66 14.67
CA ALA A 317 12.08 -2.86 14.83
C ALA A 317 13.57 -2.63 14.52
N ASN A 318 13.86 -1.83 13.48
CA ASN A 318 15.24 -1.49 13.08
C ASN A 318 15.59 -0.02 13.34
N HIS A 319 14.59 0.83 13.56
CA HIS A 319 14.77 2.28 13.66
C HIS A 319 13.85 2.83 14.76
N PRO A 320 14.39 3.30 15.90
CA PRO A 320 13.56 3.85 16.99
C PRO A 320 12.66 5.02 16.57
N LEU A 321 13.06 5.73 15.51
CA LEU A 321 12.37 6.87 14.91
C LEU A 321 11.44 6.46 13.76
N GLY A 322 11.12 5.17 13.57
CA GLY A 322 10.33 4.69 12.45
C GLY A 322 11.07 4.71 11.10
N ILE A 323 10.33 4.56 10.00
CA ILE A 323 10.87 4.44 8.63
C ILE A 323 10.10 5.30 7.63
N LEU A 324 10.80 5.87 6.65
CA LEU A 324 10.22 6.63 5.54
C LEU A 324 10.06 5.75 4.29
N LYS A 325 8.88 5.68 3.70
CA LYS A 325 8.61 4.82 2.52
C LYS A 325 8.06 5.62 1.34
N ILE A 326 8.58 5.39 0.14
CA ILE A 326 8.03 5.94 -1.11
C ILE A 326 6.64 5.32 -1.35
N ALA A 327 5.67 6.14 -1.69
CA ALA A 327 4.29 5.76 -1.95
C ALA A 327 3.73 6.53 -3.15
N ASP A 328 2.49 6.20 -3.52
CA ASP A 328 1.68 6.89 -4.54
C ASP A 328 2.30 6.87 -5.95
N PHE A 329 2.08 5.76 -6.65
CA PHE A 329 2.37 5.59 -8.07
C PHE A 329 1.27 6.13 -9.00
N GLY A 330 0.38 6.98 -8.49
CA GLY A 330 -0.69 7.57 -9.27
C GLY A 330 -0.16 8.26 -10.52
N LEU A 331 -0.85 8.08 -11.65
CA LEU A 331 -0.57 8.74 -12.94
C LEU A 331 -0.89 10.25 -12.90
N THR A 332 -0.59 10.92 -11.80
CA THR A 332 -0.84 12.34 -11.63
C THR A 332 0.35 13.17 -12.10
N ARG A 333 0.02 14.20 -12.87
CA ARG A 333 0.93 15.13 -13.55
C ARG A 333 2.02 15.63 -12.60
N CYS A 334 3.27 15.63 -13.05
CA CYS A 334 4.45 15.99 -12.27
C CYS A 334 4.27 17.29 -11.50
N SER A 335 4.49 17.24 -10.18
CA SER A 335 4.43 18.41 -9.29
C SER A 335 5.42 19.49 -9.75
N GLN A 336 4.92 20.71 -9.97
CA GLN A 336 5.71 21.83 -10.50
C GLN A 336 6.91 22.21 -9.60
N GLU A 337 6.82 21.98 -8.29
CA GLU A 337 7.84 22.36 -7.30
C GLU A 337 9.05 21.41 -7.20
N TYR A 338 8.90 20.19 -7.73
CA TYR A 338 9.93 19.13 -7.73
C TYR A 338 10.32 18.73 -9.16
N ARG A 339 9.80 19.49 -10.14
CA ARG A 339 10.02 19.29 -11.55
C ARG A 339 11.48 19.57 -11.89
N SER A 340 12.02 18.70 -12.72
CA SER A 340 13.39 18.82 -13.24
C SER A 340 13.44 19.66 -14.52
N PRO A 341 14.57 20.30 -14.86
CA PRO A 341 14.67 21.19 -16.02
C PRO A 341 14.27 20.54 -17.35
N GLU A 342 14.53 19.24 -17.53
CA GLU A 342 14.19 18.51 -18.75
C GLU A 342 12.68 18.43 -19.02
N HIS A 343 11.83 18.59 -17.99
CA HIS A 343 10.38 18.69 -18.18
C HIS A 343 9.96 20.01 -18.84
N ASP A 344 10.73 21.08 -18.64
CA ASP A 344 10.39 22.42 -19.13
C ASP A 344 11.01 22.70 -20.50
N ILE A 345 12.08 21.97 -20.86
CA ILE A 345 12.81 22.13 -22.13
C ILE A 345 12.27 21.17 -23.23
N GLY A 346 11.29 20.32 -22.91
CA GLY A 346 10.59 19.48 -23.90
C GLY A 346 11.39 18.28 -24.42
N TYR A 347 12.34 17.76 -23.64
CA TYR A 347 13.13 16.57 -23.99
C TYR A 347 12.52 15.27 -23.45
N VAL A 348 13.09 14.13 -23.90
CA VAL A 348 12.74 12.78 -23.46
C VAL A 348 12.83 12.67 -21.94
N ILE A 349 11.69 12.39 -21.30
CA ILE A 349 11.60 12.11 -19.87
C ILE A 349 12.32 10.79 -19.58
N SER A 350 13.25 10.80 -18.63
CA SER A 350 14.00 9.62 -18.21
C SER A 350 13.89 9.44 -16.69
N ARG A 351 14.35 8.30 -16.18
CA ARG A 351 14.46 8.02 -14.73
C ARG A 351 15.23 9.08 -13.94
N LYS A 352 16.06 9.90 -14.61
CA LYS A 352 16.81 11.00 -13.97
C LYS A 352 15.91 12.09 -13.39
N VAL A 353 14.69 12.23 -13.89
CA VAL A 353 13.74 13.20 -13.32
C VAL A 353 13.39 12.87 -11.86
N ASP A 354 13.28 11.59 -11.50
CA ASP A 354 13.03 11.17 -10.12
C ASP A 354 14.26 11.41 -9.24
N ILE A 355 15.47 11.25 -9.80
CA ILE A 355 16.72 11.51 -9.09
C ILE A 355 16.83 13.00 -8.75
N TRP A 356 16.44 13.88 -9.67
CA TRP A 356 16.33 15.31 -9.42
C TRP A 356 15.36 15.59 -8.27
N ALA A 357 14.12 15.10 -8.38
CA ALA A 357 13.09 15.30 -7.39
C ALA A 357 13.49 14.76 -6.00
N LEU A 358 14.18 13.62 -5.93
CA LEU A 358 14.72 13.07 -4.69
C LEU A 358 15.82 13.97 -4.09
N GLY A 359 16.67 14.57 -4.94
CA GLY A 359 17.64 15.59 -4.52
C GLY A 359 16.97 16.81 -3.88
N CYS A 360 15.85 17.25 -4.45
CA CYS A 360 15.01 18.31 -3.88
C CYS A 360 14.50 17.92 -2.49
N VAL A 361 13.92 16.72 -2.35
CA VAL A 361 13.44 16.20 -1.06
C VAL A 361 14.58 16.16 -0.01
N PHE A 362 15.77 15.70 -0.38
CA PHE A 362 16.90 15.64 0.54
C PHE A 362 17.39 17.02 0.98
N SER A 363 17.34 18.02 0.09
CA SER A 363 17.69 19.40 0.46
C SER A 363 16.75 19.95 1.54
N GLU A 364 15.45 19.66 1.45
CA GLU A 364 14.47 20.04 2.47
C GLU A 364 14.65 19.26 3.77
N LEU A 365 14.86 17.95 3.68
CA LEU A 365 15.08 17.08 4.85
C LEU A 365 16.30 17.54 5.65
N LEU A 366 17.40 17.85 4.97
CA LEU A 366 18.62 18.33 5.63
C LEU A 366 18.44 19.74 6.20
N THR A 367 17.70 20.61 5.50
CA THR A 367 17.34 21.93 6.02
C THR A 367 16.53 21.82 7.30
N TRP A 368 15.50 20.96 7.32
CA TRP A 368 14.70 20.67 8.51
C TRP A 368 15.54 20.09 9.65
N MET A 369 16.36 19.07 9.38
CA MET A 369 17.23 18.42 10.36
C MET A 369 18.17 19.42 11.06
N LEU A 370 18.69 20.41 10.32
CA LEU A 370 19.71 21.32 10.80
C LEU A 370 19.15 22.64 11.35
N LEU A 371 18.05 23.12 10.77
CA LEU A 371 17.54 24.48 10.95
C LEU A 371 16.06 24.53 11.36
N GLU A 372 15.42 23.38 11.57
CA GLU A 372 14.00 23.22 11.93
C GLU A 372 12.99 23.54 10.81
N HIS A 373 11.73 23.25 11.09
CA HIS A 373 10.58 23.44 10.20
C HIS A 373 10.48 24.88 9.64
N LYS A 374 10.71 25.91 10.46
CA LYS A 374 10.61 27.31 10.01
C LYS A 374 11.61 27.64 8.89
N ALA A 375 12.86 27.20 9.01
CA ALA A 375 13.87 27.43 7.99
C ALA A 375 13.59 26.64 6.71
N ARG A 376 12.98 25.45 6.82
CA ARG A 376 12.47 24.69 5.67
C ARG A 376 11.36 25.45 4.95
N ASP A 377 10.43 26.08 5.66
CA ASP A 377 9.38 26.89 5.05
C ASP A 377 9.94 28.12 4.34
N GLU A 378 10.88 28.83 4.96
CA GLU A 378 11.61 29.94 4.34
C GLU A 378 12.35 29.48 3.08
N PHE A 379 13.01 28.32 3.13
CA PHE A 379 13.65 27.69 1.98
C PHE A 379 12.65 27.40 0.85
N ARG A 380 11.49 26.79 1.16
CA ARG A 380 10.41 26.54 0.19
C ARG A 380 9.89 27.82 -0.46
N GLN A 381 9.62 28.84 0.34
CA GLN A 381 9.13 30.14 -0.16
C GLN A 381 10.17 30.81 -1.07
N ALA A 382 11.44 30.77 -0.68
CA ALA A 382 12.53 31.31 -1.51
C ALA A 382 12.65 30.58 -2.86
N ARG A 383 12.40 29.26 -2.91
CA ARG A 383 12.35 28.49 -4.16
C ARG A 383 11.17 28.90 -5.06
N LYS A 384 9.98 29.10 -4.48
CA LYS A 384 8.78 29.51 -5.25
C LYS A 384 8.90 30.90 -5.89
N GLN A 385 9.74 31.76 -5.32
CA GLN A 385 9.98 33.12 -5.81
C GLN A 385 11.08 33.19 -6.89
N ASP A 386 11.68 32.06 -7.27
CA ASP A 386 12.66 32.03 -8.35
C ASP A 386 11.98 32.24 -9.71
N ALA A 387 12.47 33.20 -10.49
CA ALA A 387 11.89 33.62 -11.78
C ALA A 387 11.89 32.50 -12.83
N LEU A 388 12.69 31.44 -12.63
CA LEU A 388 12.67 30.24 -13.48
C LEU A 388 11.51 29.30 -13.18
N PHE A 389 10.96 29.34 -11.97
CA PHE A 389 9.83 28.52 -11.54
C PHE A 389 8.46 29.19 -11.75
N SER A 390 8.41 30.51 -12.00
CA SER A 390 7.17 31.25 -12.25
C SER A 390 6.57 31.02 -13.64
N GLY A 391 7.31 30.38 -14.56
CA GLY A 391 6.87 30.15 -15.94
C GLY A 391 6.87 31.42 -16.80
N ASP A 392 7.55 32.48 -16.36
CA ASP A 392 7.61 33.76 -17.09
C ASP A 392 8.74 33.73 -18.15
N TRP A 393 8.49 32.99 -19.24
CA TRP A 393 9.43 32.79 -20.35
C TRP A 393 9.76 34.06 -21.15
N ASN A 394 9.10 35.19 -20.86
CA ASN A 394 9.43 36.48 -21.47
C ASN A 394 10.86 36.95 -21.11
N TYR A 395 11.45 36.43 -20.03
CA TYR A 395 12.85 36.68 -19.66
C TYR A 395 13.88 35.93 -20.51
N VAL A 396 13.47 34.89 -21.25
CA VAL A 396 14.37 33.99 -22.01
C VAL A 396 14.55 34.41 -23.47
N GLN A 397 13.73 35.34 -23.98
CA GLN A 397 13.77 35.76 -25.39
C GLN A 397 15.02 36.57 -25.81
N ASN A 398 15.82 37.07 -24.86
CA ASN A 398 16.96 37.94 -25.17
C ASN A 398 18.32 37.24 -25.24
N GLY A 399 18.38 35.91 -25.35
CA GLY A 399 19.54 35.17 -25.87
C GLY A 399 20.90 35.34 -25.18
N GLU A 400 21.01 36.06 -24.06
CA GLU A 400 22.29 36.44 -23.44
C GLU A 400 22.57 35.82 -22.06
N ASN A 401 21.70 35.00 -21.51
CA ASN A 401 21.98 34.36 -20.22
C ASN A 401 21.92 32.85 -20.36
N ASP A 402 23.08 32.19 -20.22
CA ASP A 402 23.14 30.81 -19.77
C ASP A 402 22.37 30.76 -18.44
N ILE A 403 21.14 30.26 -18.50
CA ILE A 403 20.31 30.16 -17.31
C ILE A 403 20.81 28.95 -16.53
N GLU A 404 21.78 29.17 -15.64
CA GLU A 404 22.17 28.19 -14.64
C GLU A 404 20.96 27.87 -13.75
N ASP A 405 20.73 26.58 -13.53
CA ASP A 405 19.69 26.12 -12.61
C ASP A 405 20.03 26.57 -11.16
N ASN A 406 19.20 27.45 -10.63
CA ASN A 406 19.39 28.04 -9.30
C ASN A 406 19.00 27.11 -8.14
N PHE A 407 18.46 25.91 -8.42
CA PHE A 407 17.92 25.00 -7.39
C PHE A 407 18.91 24.76 -6.25
N PHE A 408 20.19 24.52 -6.57
CA PHE A 408 21.25 24.27 -5.59
C PHE A 408 22.15 25.48 -5.31
N GLN A 409 22.08 26.55 -6.12
CA GLN A 409 22.98 27.71 -6.03
C GLN A 409 22.69 28.57 -4.77
N ARG A 410 21.42 28.61 -4.30
CA ARG A 410 21.00 29.44 -3.15
C ARG A 410 21.33 28.87 -1.76
N HIS A 411 21.91 27.67 -1.67
CA HIS A 411 22.46 27.19 -0.39
C HIS A 411 23.67 28.03 0.09
N ILE A 412 24.22 28.90 -0.77
CA ILE A 412 25.41 29.69 -0.49
C ILE A 412 25.09 31.11 0.05
N GLU A 413 23.84 31.56 -0.01
CA GLU A 413 23.46 32.93 0.44
C GLU A 413 22.57 32.98 1.69
N MET A 414 22.43 31.90 2.45
CA MET A 414 21.99 31.99 3.85
C MET A 414 23.13 32.57 4.71
N LYS A 415 23.34 33.90 4.61
CA LYS A 415 24.15 34.68 5.55
C LYS A 415 23.49 34.62 6.94
N GLY A 416 23.72 33.55 7.70
CA GLY A 416 23.02 33.46 8.97
C GLY A 416 23.21 32.24 9.87
N THR A 417 24.17 31.33 9.69
CA THR A 417 24.38 30.31 10.73
C THR A 417 25.85 29.98 10.96
N LYS A 418 26.47 30.73 11.87
CA LYS A 418 27.67 30.29 12.63
C LYS A 418 27.49 28.89 13.26
N ILE A 419 26.25 28.39 13.34
CA ILE A 419 25.82 27.07 13.82
C ILE A 419 26.27 25.93 12.87
N PHE A 420 26.13 26.09 11.54
CA PHE A 420 26.47 25.05 10.55
C PHE A 420 27.98 24.74 10.56
N HIS A 421 28.81 25.78 10.65
CA HIS A 421 30.27 25.66 10.79
C HIS A 421 30.75 25.29 12.20
N ARG A 422 29.87 25.28 13.22
CA ARG A 422 30.21 24.87 14.60
C ARG A 422 29.92 23.38 14.79
N LEU A 423 28.78 22.89 14.29
CA LEU A 423 28.41 21.47 14.29
C LEU A 423 29.43 20.58 13.55
N LEU A 424 30.03 21.08 12.46
CA LEU A 424 31.08 20.37 11.73
C LEU A 424 32.46 20.43 12.42
N ARG A 425 32.67 21.34 13.38
CA ARG A 425 33.97 21.60 14.02
C ARG A 425 34.21 20.72 15.25
N ASP A 426 33.14 20.29 15.92
CA ASP A 426 33.20 19.53 17.15
C ASP A 426 33.38 18.01 16.93
N HIS A 427 33.49 17.56 15.66
CA HIS A 427 33.85 16.19 15.31
C HIS A 427 35.34 16.10 14.88
N PRO A 428 36.22 15.50 15.70
CA PRO A 428 37.61 15.30 15.32
C PRO A 428 37.69 14.10 14.40
N LYS A 429 37.46 14.32 13.08
CA LYS A 429 37.99 13.54 11.93
C LYS A 429 37.30 13.81 10.57
N ILE A 430 36.42 14.79 10.44
CA ILE A 430 35.98 15.24 9.10
C ILE A 430 36.88 16.40 8.69
N GLY A 431 37.99 16.05 8.03
CA GLY A 431 38.99 16.98 7.57
C GLY A 431 38.40 18.06 6.68
N HIS A 432 38.98 19.26 6.76
CA HIS A 432 38.78 20.34 5.80
C HIS A 432 38.80 19.81 4.38
N VAL A 433 37.63 19.72 3.74
CA VAL A 433 37.56 19.65 2.28
C VAL A 433 37.92 21.04 1.78
N LYS A 434 39.23 21.27 1.63
CA LYS A 434 39.73 22.31 0.73
C LYS A 434 39.04 22.06 -0.61
N GLN A 435 38.37 23.08 -1.14
CA GLN A 435 37.81 23.11 -2.49
C GLN A 435 38.63 22.23 -3.42
N THR A 436 38.04 21.14 -3.89
CA THR A 436 38.72 20.20 -4.78
C THR A 436 39.21 20.95 -6.00
N ARG A 437 40.38 20.55 -6.50
CA ARG A 437 41.07 21.15 -7.66
C ARG A 437 40.16 21.24 -8.91
N VAL A 438 39.11 20.42 -8.95
CA VAL A 438 38.03 20.41 -9.94
C VAL A 438 37.16 21.68 -9.83
N ALA A 439 36.65 22.01 -8.64
CA ALA A 439 35.85 23.23 -8.41
C ALA A 439 36.62 24.52 -8.72
N ARG A 440 37.95 24.54 -8.48
CA ARG A 440 38.81 25.67 -8.89
C ARG A 440 39.02 25.74 -10.40
N LYS A 441 39.07 24.61 -11.10
CA LYS A 441 39.19 24.55 -12.56
C LYS A 441 37.90 25.00 -13.24
N GLU A 442 36.75 24.59 -12.74
CA GLU A 442 35.44 25.00 -13.26
C GLU A 442 35.22 26.51 -13.03
N LYS A 443 35.52 27.01 -11.82
CA LYS A 443 35.43 28.45 -11.52
C LYS A 443 36.42 29.29 -12.34
N ALA A 444 37.62 28.77 -12.63
CA ALA A 444 38.59 29.44 -13.49
C ALA A 444 38.18 29.42 -14.98
N ARG A 445 37.51 28.36 -15.44
CA ARG A 445 36.95 28.26 -16.79
C ARG A 445 35.77 29.22 -16.99
N LEU A 446 34.85 29.28 -16.02
CA LEU A 446 33.72 30.22 -16.01
C LEU A 446 34.19 31.69 -16.00
N ASN A 447 35.20 31.99 -15.18
CA ASN A 447 35.77 33.34 -15.13
C ASN A 447 36.54 33.73 -16.42
N GLN A 448 37.17 32.76 -17.11
CA GLN A 448 37.79 33.02 -18.41
C GLN A 448 36.75 33.24 -19.52
N ALA A 449 35.67 32.48 -19.54
CA ALA A 449 34.58 32.63 -20.50
C ALA A 449 33.90 34.00 -20.42
N ASN A 450 33.69 34.52 -19.20
CA ASN A 450 33.06 35.83 -18.99
C ASN A 450 33.97 37.04 -19.24
N SER A 451 35.29 36.84 -19.37
CA SER A 451 36.27 37.91 -19.61
C SER A 451 36.60 38.13 -21.09
N SER A 452 36.16 37.23 -21.98
CA SER A 452 36.37 37.31 -23.42
C SER A 452 35.07 37.59 -24.17
N THR A 453 34.42 38.71 -23.85
CA THR A 453 33.44 39.34 -24.74
C THR A 453 34.17 39.97 -25.92
N GLY A 454 34.43 39.15 -26.93
CA GLY A 454 34.94 39.58 -28.23
C GLY A 454 34.30 38.73 -29.30
N SER A 455 33.33 39.31 -30.01
CA SER A 455 32.64 38.81 -31.21
C SER A 455 33.36 37.64 -31.90
N LYS A 456 32.89 36.42 -31.65
CA LYS A 456 33.16 35.26 -32.52
C LYS A 456 31.85 34.53 -32.75
N GLN A 457 31.34 34.66 -33.98
CA GLN A 457 30.34 33.77 -34.55
C GLN A 457 30.73 32.32 -34.28
N PHE A 458 29.97 31.63 -33.42
CA PHE A 458 30.03 30.18 -33.35
C PHE A 458 29.41 29.63 -34.63
N LYS A 459 30.20 28.87 -35.38
CA LYS A 459 29.77 28.19 -36.62
C LYS A 459 28.57 27.29 -36.30
N GLN A 460 27.53 27.40 -37.13
CA GLN A 460 26.40 26.47 -37.20
C GLN A 460 26.88 25.02 -37.05
N ILE A 461 26.32 24.31 -36.08
CA ILE A 461 26.37 22.85 -36.02
C ILE A 461 25.56 22.33 -37.23
N PRO A 462 26.08 21.38 -38.03
CA PRO A 462 25.41 20.93 -39.25
C PRO A 462 24.02 20.35 -38.94
N ARG A 463 22.98 20.86 -39.61
CA ARG A 463 21.66 20.24 -39.61
C ARG A 463 21.75 18.87 -40.27
N LEU A 464 21.41 17.81 -39.54
CA LEU A 464 21.14 16.50 -40.13
C LEU A 464 19.97 16.64 -41.10
N LYS A 465 20.19 16.24 -42.36
CA LYS A 465 19.19 16.28 -43.43
C LYS A 465 18.03 15.33 -43.09
N PRO A 466 16.77 15.78 -43.13
CA PRO A 466 15.63 14.88 -43.15
C PRO A 466 15.53 14.25 -44.55
N SER A 467 15.88 12.98 -44.67
CA SER A 467 15.51 12.18 -45.83
C SER A 467 14.25 11.41 -45.47
N VAL A 468 13.08 11.90 -45.89
CA VAL A 468 12.05 11.16 -46.65
C VAL A 468 11.13 12.21 -47.27
N SER A 469 11.09 12.26 -48.60
CA SER A 469 10.06 12.94 -49.38
C SER A 469 9.10 11.90 -49.94
N GLN A 470 7.81 12.12 -49.65
CA GLN A 470 6.57 11.58 -50.22
C GLN A 470 6.39 10.06 -50.31
#